data_AF-A0A949BI54-F1
#
_entry.id   AF-A0A949BI54-F1
#
_cell.length_a   1.000
_cell.length_b   1.000
_cell.length_c   1.000
_cell.angle_alpha   90.00
_cell.angle_beta   90.00
_cell.angle_gamma   90.00
#
_symmetry.space_group_name_H-M   'P 1'
#
loop_
_entity.id
_entity.type
_entity.pdbx_description
1 polymer ?
#
loop_
_entity_poly.entity_id
_entity_poly.type
_entity_poly.pdbx_seq_one_letter_code
_entity_poly.pdbx_strand_id
1 'polypeptide(L)'
;MSKMVRYIIGLIFLAAILFVVIFRPPYFLIYPDLQHLGFLKRALFILILCSILCLYRVVKGPTAPDRIVAIDMFGILIIGFCAVLTVSTGRSWYLDIGIAWALQSFISTLAFAKYFEGKDFDD
;
A
#
# COMPACT_ATOMS: atom_id res chain seq x y z
N MET A 1 -4.75 -27.91 8.77
CA MET A 1 -4.41 -26.95 7.68
C MET A 1 -3.08 -26.29 8.00
N SER A 2 -2.01 -26.63 7.28
CA SER A 2 -0.63 -26.18 7.59
C SER A 2 -0.54 -24.65 7.54
N LYS A 3 0.26 -24.04 8.43
CA LYS A 3 0.42 -22.58 8.53
C LYS A 3 0.76 -21.95 7.17
N MET A 4 1.51 -22.67 6.33
CA MET A 4 1.90 -22.31 4.96
C MET A 4 0.70 -22.10 4.02
N VAL A 5 -0.35 -22.93 4.12
CA VAL A 5 -1.54 -22.82 3.25
C VAL A 5 -2.33 -21.53 3.55
N ARG A 6 -2.38 -21.09 4.81
CA ARG A 6 -3.08 -19.84 5.18
C ARG A 6 -2.38 -18.60 4.64
N TYR A 7 -1.04 -18.56 4.67
CA TYR A 7 -0.26 -17.45 4.11
C TYR A 7 -0.39 -17.37 2.59
N ILE A 8 -0.41 -18.52 1.90
CA ILE A 8 -0.56 -18.58 0.45
C ILE A 8 -1.95 -18.12 0.02
N ILE A 9 -3.00 -18.53 0.74
CA ILE A 9 -4.37 -18.07 0.49
C ILE A 9 -4.48 -16.55 0.68
N GLY A 10 -3.90 -16.00 1.74
CA GLY A 10 -3.88 -14.55 1.98
C GLY A 10 -3.13 -13.77 0.88
N LEU A 11 -1.98 -14.29 0.44
CA LEU A 11 -1.21 -13.70 -0.66
C LEU A 11 -1.97 -13.74 -1.99
N ILE A 12 -2.62 -14.87 -2.30
CA ILE A 12 -3.42 -15.02 -3.53
C ILE A 12 -4.63 -14.11 -3.50
N PHE A 13 -5.33 -14.01 -2.36
CA PHE A 13 -6.46 -13.11 -2.20
C PHE A 13 -6.06 -11.64 -2.39
N LEU A 14 -4.92 -11.24 -1.82
CA LEU A 14 -4.43 -9.87 -1.91
C LEU A 14 -3.85 -9.56 -3.30
N ALA A 15 -3.19 -10.53 -3.94
CA ALA A 15 -2.79 -10.44 -5.34
C ALA A 15 -3.99 -10.37 -6.28
N ALA A 16 -5.09 -11.08 -5.98
CA ALA A 16 -6.34 -10.98 -6.71
C ALA A 16 -7.00 -9.61 -6.52
N ILE A 17 -6.95 -9.02 -5.33
CA ILE A 17 -7.39 -7.63 -5.10
C ILE A 17 -6.56 -6.66 -5.94
N LEU A 18 -5.22 -6.80 -5.94
CA LEU A 18 -4.35 -5.98 -6.79
C LEU A 18 -4.65 -6.19 -8.26
N PHE A 19 -4.84 -7.43 -8.70
CA PHE A 19 -5.21 -7.75 -10.08
C PHE A 19 -6.55 -7.12 -10.46
N VAL A 20 -7.56 -7.18 -9.58
CA VAL A 20 -8.85 -6.51 -9.78
C VAL A 20 -8.68 -4.99 -9.83
N VAL A 21 -7.82 -4.38 -9.02
CA VAL A 21 -7.52 -2.94 -9.07
C VAL A 21 -6.78 -2.55 -10.37
N ILE A 22 -5.95 -3.45 -10.91
CA ILE A 22 -5.23 -3.27 -12.19
C ILE A 22 -6.17 -3.43 -13.40
N PHE A 23 -7.00 -4.49 -13.39
CA PHE A 23 -7.83 -4.90 -14.52
C PHE A 23 -9.23 -4.28 -14.52
N ARG A 24 -9.79 -3.88 -13.37
CA ARG A 24 -10.89 -2.90 -13.39
C ARG A 24 -10.26 -1.57 -13.74
N PRO A 25 -10.58 -0.98 -14.89
CA PRO A 25 -10.15 0.38 -15.14
C PRO A 25 -10.74 1.24 -14.01
N PRO A 26 -9.92 1.94 -13.21
CA PRO A 26 -10.46 3.07 -12.46
C PRO A 26 -11.04 4.02 -13.51
N TYR A 27 -12.05 4.81 -13.15
CA TYR A 27 -12.83 5.73 -13.98
C TYR A 27 -12.06 6.71 -14.92
N PHE A 28 -10.72 6.62 -14.95
CA PHE A 28 -9.74 7.24 -15.83
C PHE A 28 -10.05 7.18 -17.35
N LEU A 29 -10.87 6.23 -17.83
CA LEU A 29 -11.30 6.15 -19.22
C LEU A 29 -12.46 7.11 -19.59
N ILE A 30 -13.02 7.85 -18.63
CA ILE A 30 -14.21 8.71 -18.83
C ILE A 30 -13.87 10.21 -18.92
N TYR A 31 -12.65 10.65 -18.54
CA TYR A 31 -12.20 12.03 -18.70
C TYR A 31 -11.06 12.12 -19.75
N PRO A 32 -11.39 12.26 -21.04
CA PRO A 32 -10.41 12.28 -22.13
C PRO A 32 -9.52 13.54 -22.17
N ASP A 33 -9.77 14.55 -21.33
CA ASP A 33 -9.10 15.86 -21.37
C ASP A 33 -8.00 16.08 -20.31
N LEU A 34 -7.14 15.09 -20.03
CA LEU A 34 -5.91 15.31 -19.25
C LEU A 34 -4.67 15.28 -20.14
N GLN A 35 -3.98 16.41 -20.26
CA GLN A 35 -2.71 16.51 -21.02
C GLN A 35 -1.58 15.60 -20.46
N HIS A 36 -1.75 15.03 -19.26
CA HIS A 36 -0.74 14.21 -18.57
C HIS A 36 -1.10 12.72 -18.39
N LEU A 37 -2.08 12.19 -19.13
CA LEU A 37 -2.53 10.79 -19.05
C LEU A 37 -1.39 9.76 -19.13
N GLY A 38 -0.35 10.04 -19.94
CA GLY A 38 0.82 9.17 -20.06
C GLY A 38 1.68 9.09 -18.79
N PHE A 39 1.85 10.21 -18.07
CA PHE A 39 2.60 10.25 -16.82
C PHE A 39 1.85 9.51 -15.70
N LEU A 40 0.55 9.78 -15.54
CA LEU A 40 -0.26 9.15 -14.50
C LEU A 40 -0.35 7.63 -14.66
N LYS A 41 -0.50 7.13 -15.90
CA LYS A 41 -0.45 5.69 -16.18
C LYS A 41 0.88 5.06 -15.76
N ARG A 42 2.01 5.70 -16.09
CA ARG A 42 3.34 5.20 -15.71
C ARG A 42 3.54 5.21 -14.19
N ALA A 43 3.11 6.27 -13.51
CA ALA A 43 3.17 6.37 -12.06
C ALA A 43 2.35 5.26 -11.37
N LEU A 44 1.12 5.01 -11.82
CA LEU A 44 0.29 3.91 -11.32
C LEU A 44 0.96 2.55 -11.52
N PHE A 45 1.51 2.30 -12.71
CA PHE A 45 2.18 1.04 -13.02
C PHE A 45 3.38 0.80 -12.08
N ILE A 46 4.18 1.84 -11.81
CA ILE A 46 5.30 1.76 -10.87
C ILE A 46 4.80 1.49 -9.45
N LEU A 47 3.77 2.21 -8.98
CA LEU A 47 3.19 2.00 -7.64
C LEU A 47 2.66 0.57 -7.45
N ILE A 48 2.02 0.01 -8.48
CA ILE A 48 1.55 -1.37 -8.49
C ILE A 48 2.72 -2.35 -8.39
N LEU A 49 3.78 -2.15 -9.18
CA LEU A 49 4.98 -3.00 -9.10
C LEU A 49 5.63 -2.93 -7.71
N CYS A 50 5.79 -1.73 -7.15
CA CYS A 50 6.30 -1.54 -5.80
C CYS A 50 5.43 -2.25 -4.76
N SER A 51 4.10 -2.21 -4.94
CA SER A 51 3.14 -2.87 -4.04
C SER A 51 3.33 -4.39 -4.04
N ILE A 52 3.49 -4.99 -5.22
CA ILE A 52 3.78 -6.42 -5.37
C ILE A 52 5.10 -6.79 -4.69
N LEU A 53 6.14 -5.98 -4.86
CA LEU A 53 7.44 -6.20 -4.21
C LEU A 53 7.36 -6.11 -2.68
N CYS A 54 6.60 -5.15 -2.14
CA CYS A 54 6.38 -5.05 -0.70
C CYS A 54 5.69 -6.29 -0.17
N LEU A 55 4.62 -6.75 -0.83
CA LEU A 55 3.88 -7.95 -0.42
C LEU A 55 4.72 -9.22 -0.49
N TYR A 56 5.56 -9.35 -1.51
CA TYR A 56 6.55 -10.43 -1.58
C TYR A 56 7.48 -10.40 -0.36
N ARG A 57 7.94 -9.22 0.06
CA ARG A 57 8.79 -9.06 1.26
C ARG A 57 8.04 -9.35 2.56
N VAL A 58 6.76 -9.01 2.67
CA VAL A 58 5.91 -9.36 3.84
C VAL A 58 5.81 -10.88 4.01
N VAL A 59 5.70 -11.63 2.92
CA VAL A 59 5.59 -13.11 2.99
C VAL A 59 6.95 -13.77 3.21
N LYS A 60 7.98 -13.35 2.47
CA LYS A 60 9.30 -14.00 2.46
C LYS A 60 10.31 -13.41 3.46
N GLY A 61 9.93 -12.36 4.20
CA GLY A 61 10.82 -11.71 5.17
C GLY A 61 11.37 -12.71 6.20
N PRO A 62 12.69 -12.81 6.40
CA PRO A 62 13.30 -13.79 7.30
C PRO A 62 13.00 -13.48 8.76
N THR A 63 12.95 -12.19 9.12
CA THR A 63 12.69 -11.73 10.50
C THR A 63 11.30 -11.09 10.63
N ALA A 64 10.75 -11.05 11.84
CA ALA A 64 9.49 -10.35 12.10
C ALA A 64 9.60 -8.82 11.84
N PRO A 65 10.68 -8.13 12.25
CA PRO A 65 10.91 -6.72 11.89
C PRO A 65 10.89 -6.48 10.38
N ASP A 66 11.53 -7.33 9.57
CA ASP A 66 11.55 -7.16 8.10
C ASP A 66 10.15 -7.15 7.48
N ARG A 67 9.24 -7.95 8.03
CA ARG A 67 7.86 -8.06 7.54
C ARG A 67 7.06 -6.83 7.94
N ILE A 68 7.26 -6.33 9.15
CA ILE A 68 6.59 -5.13 9.67
C ILE A 68 6.99 -3.89 8.86
N VAL A 69 8.29 -3.70 8.61
CA VAL A 69 8.76 -2.59 7.77
C VAL A 69 8.19 -2.69 6.35
N ALA A 70 8.06 -3.90 5.79
CA ALA A 70 7.43 -4.07 4.48
C ALA A 70 5.93 -3.71 4.47
N ILE A 71 5.22 -3.90 5.58
CA ILE A 71 3.82 -3.46 5.73
C ILE A 71 3.74 -1.92 5.83
N ASP A 72 4.65 -1.30 6.59
CA ASP A 72 4.70 0.17 6.69
C ASP A 72 5.01 0.83 5.35
N MET A 73 5.99 0.30 4.60
CA MET A 73 6.25 0.75 3.22
C MET A 73 5.03 0.61 2.32
N PHE A 74 4.22 -0.44 2.50
CA PHE A 74 2.97 -0.59 1.75
C PHE A 74 1.95 0.50 2.12
N GLY A 75 1.90 0.92 3.38
CA GLY A 75 1.11 2.09 3.82
C GLY A 75 1.48 3.37 3.07
N ILE A 76 2.78 3.62 2.88
CA ILE A 76 3.26 4.77 2.09
C ILE A 76 2.82 4.68 0.62
N LEU A 77 2.80 3.48 0.04
CA LEU A 77 2.31 3.29 -1.34
C LEU A 77 0.82 3.62 -1.48
N ILE A 78 -0.01 3.35 -0.47
CA ILE A 78 -1.43 3.75 -0.43
C ILE A 78 -1.58 5.27 -0.53
N ILE A 79 -0.70 6.03 0.14
CA ILE A 79 -0.67 7.50 0.04
C ILE A 79 -0.31 7.92 -1.40
N GLY A 80 0.64 7.24 -2.03
CA GLY A 80 0.99 7.44 -3.44
C GLY A 80 -0.20 7.22 -4.37
N PHE A 81 -1.00 6.17 -4.15
CA PHE A 81 -2.24 5.95 -4.89
C PHE A 81 -3.25 7.09 -4.67
N CYS A 82 -3.43 7.55 -3.43
CA CYS A 82 -4.32 8.67 -3.11
C CYS A 82 -3.90 9.97 -3.82
N ALA A 83 -2.59 10.25 -3.87
CA ALA A 83 -2.05 11.41 -4.59
C ALA A 83 -2.35 11.33 -6.10
N VAL A 84 -2.13 10.17 -6.73
CA VAL A 84 -2.44 9.98 -8.14
C VAL A 84 -3.95 10.09 -8.42
N LEU A 85 -4.79 9.55 -7.52
CA LEU A 85 -6.24 9.67 -7.62
C LEU A 85 -6.71 11.13 -7.50
N THR A 86 -6.12 11.90 -6.59
CA THR A 86 -6.38 13.34 -6.44
C THR A 86 -6.13 14.08 -7.74
N VAL A 87 -4.96 13.86 -8.36
CA VAL A 87 -4.60 14.53 -9.62
C VAL A 87 -5.50 14.09 -10.78
N SER A 88 -5.91 12.83 -10.82
CA SER A 88 -6.77 12.34 -11.92
C SER A 88 -8.24 12.76 -11.79
N THR A 89 -8.75 12.91 -10.57
CA THR A 89 -10.17 13.21 -10.31
C THR A 89 -10.42 14.68 -9.98
N GLY A 90 -9.37 15.45 -9.68
CA GLY A 90 -9.46 16.83 -9.21
C GLY A 90 -10.07 16.98 -7.81
N ARG A 91 -10.30 15.88 -7.08
CA ARG A 91 -10.95 15.89 -5.77
C ARG A 91 -9.91 15.85 -4.66
N SER A 92 -9.85 16.90 -3.84
CA SER A 92 -8.86 17.03 -2.76
C SER A 92 -9.04 16.03 -1.61
N TRP A 93 -10.25 15.49 -1.40
CA TRP A 93 -10.53 14.60 -0.27
C TRP A 93 -9.76 13.27 -0.31
N TYR A 94 -9.23 12.88 -1.47
CA TYR A 94 -8.31 11.74 -1.54
C TYR A 94 -7.00 12.01 -0.76
N LEU A 95 -6.51 13.26 -0.72
CA LEU A 95 -5.35 13.64 0.09
C LEU A 95 -5.67 13.62 1.59
N ASP A 96 -6.88 13.96 2.00
CA ASP A 96 -7.29 13.89 3.40
C ASP A 96 -7.19 12.45 3.92
N ILE A 97 -7.64 11.48 3.10
CA ILE A 97 -7.47 10.04 3.38
C ILE A 97 -5.98 9.67 3.42
N GLY A 98 -5.18 10.18 2.49
CA GLY A 98 -3.74 9.94 2.44
C GLY A 98 -3.00 10.44 3.68
N ILE A 99 -3.34 11.63 4.18
CA ILE A 99 -2.74 12.22 5.39
C ILE A 99 -3.14 11.41 6.63
N ALA A 100 -4.40 11.01 6.74
CA ALA A 100 -4.84 10.12 7.81
C ALA A 100 -4.09 8.78 7.81
N TRP A 101 -3.86 8.21 6.63
CA TRP A 101 -3.03 7.01 6.46
C TRP A 101 -1.56 7.23 6.82
N ALA A 102 -1.00 8.39 6.49
CA ALA A 102 0.38 8.74 6.84
C ALA A 102 0.59 8.73 8.36
N LEU A 103 -0.34 9.36 9.10
CA LEU A 103 -0.32 9.38 10.56
C LEU A 103 -0.47 7.98 11.13
N GLN A 104 -1.38 7.17 10.59
CA GLN A 104 -1.57 5.79 11.03
C GLN A 104 -0.33 4.92 10.81
N SER A 105 0.33 5.05 9.65
CA SER A 105 1.56 4.30 9.34
C SER A 105 2.68 4.67 10.31
N PHE A 106 2.83 5.96 10.58
CA PHE A 106 3.81 6.47 11.52
C PHE A 106 3.58 5.93 12.95
N ILE A 107 2.35 6.01 13.46
CA ILE A 107 1.99 5.49 14.79
C ILE A 107 2.25 3.97 14.86
N SER A 108 1.88 3.23 13.81
CA SER A 108 2.12 1.79 13.73
C SER A 108 3.60 1.47 13.85
N THR A 109 4.46 2.18 13.12
CA THR A 109 5.91 1.99 13.16
C THR A 109 6.51 2.31 14.53
N LEU A 110 6.05 3.37 15.19
CA LEU A 110 6.46 3.67 16.58
C LEU A 110 6.04 2.57 17.56
N ALA A 111 4.80 2.09 17.46
CA ALA A 111 4.30 1.02 18.32
C ALA A 111 5.13 -0.27 18.15
N PHE A 112 5.51 -0.60 16.91
CA PHE A 112 6.39 -1.74 16.65
C PHE A 112 7.81 -1.52 17.16
N ALA A 113 8.36 -0.31 17.04
CA ALA A 113 9.67 0.01 17.59
C ALA A 113 9.70 -0.18 19.12
N LYS A 114 8.70 0.35 19.84
CA LYS A 114 8.55 0.14 21.29
C LYS A 114 8.41 -1.35 21.65
N TYR A 115 7.58 -2.08 20.90
CA TYR A 115 7.38 -3.52 21.12
C TYR A 115 8.70 -4.31 21.01
N PHE A 116 9.58 -3.95 20.07
CA PHE A 116 10.88 -4.60 19.93
C PHE A 116 11.92 -4.15 20.97
N GLU A 117 11.80 -2.94 21.51
CA GLU A 117 12.65 -2.45 22.59
C GLU A 117 12.37 -3.19 23.92
N GLY A 118 11.22 -3.85 24.04
CA GLY A 118 10.86 -4.63 25.23
C GLY A 118 10.49 -3.79 26.44
N LYS A 119 10.26 -2.49 26.25
CA LYS A 119 9.71 -1.59 27.27
C LYS A 119 8.20 -1.69 27.27
N ASP A 120 7.60 -1.71 28.46
CA ASP A 120 6.16 -1.73 28.60
C ASP A 120 5.56 -0.40 28.09
N PHE A 121 4.27 -0.40 27.74
CA PHE A 121 3.64 0.79 27.17
C PHE A 121 3.64 1.99 28.13
N ASP A 122 3.83 1.74 29.44
CA ASP A 122 3.77 2.71 30.54
C ASP A 122 5.13 3.30 30.98
N ASP A 123 6.26 2.89 30.38
CA ASP A 123 7.62 3.46 30.62
C ASP A 123 8.08 4.41 29.49
#